data_AF-A0A5B8I6C3-F1
#
_entry.id   AF-A0A5B8I6C3-F1
#
_cell.length_a   1.000
_cell.length_b   1.000
_cell.length_c   1.000
_cell.angle_alpha   90.00
_cell.angle_beta   90.00
_cell.angle_gamma   90.00
#
_symmetry.space_group_name_H-M   'P 1'
#
loop_
_entity.id
_entity.type
_entity.pdbx_description
1 polymer ?
#
loop_
_entity_poly.entity_id
_entity_poly.type
_entity_poly.pdbx_seq_one_letter_code
_entity_poly.pdbx_strand_id
1 'polypeptide(L)'
;MTNPDLTALLGSRICHDLISPIGAIGNGLELMQMSNTVDGPEAALITESLNNASARIRFYRLAFGSASEGQTLSIHEIKDIFGKLNANEKVKTRVSLTTPLARHNAKLVGLMYLCAETALPYGGTIELTQDASCWSVTATGARLTTNQRAWNALRGDTLPDVTPAQIQFVLLPEAVRQFNRKLSLEISDSVLQLSVT
;
A
#
# COMPACT_ATOMS: atom_id res chain seq x y z
N MET A 1 -9.96 -15.23 -23.83
CA MET A 1 -9.84 -13.96 -23.08
C MET A 1 -8.36 -13.67 -22.92
N THR A 2 -7.90 -12.53 -23.40
CA THR A 2 -6.50 -12.10 -23.25
C THR A 2 -6.22 -11.85 -21.76
N ASN A 3 -5.20 -12.51 -21.21
CA ASN A 3 -4.74 -12.26 -19.84
C ASN A 3 -4.33 -10.78 -19.75
N PRO A 4 -4.84 -9.98 -18.79
CA PRO A 4 -4.42 -8.59 -18.65
C PRO A 4 -2.91 -8.50 -18.50
N ASP A 5 -2.29 -7.51 -19.15
CA ASP A 5 -0.86 -7.22 -18.99
C ASP A 5 -0.62 -6.61 -17.61
N LEU A 6 -0.43 -7.49 -16.62
CA LEU A 6 -0.20 -7.11 -15.23
C LEU A 6 1.06 -6.26 -15.08
N THR A 7 2.07 -6.45 -15.93
CA THR A 7 3.30 -5.66 -15.90
C THR A 7 3.02 -4.23 -16.36
N ALA A 8 2.27 -4.04 -17.45
CA ALA A 8 1.85 -2.72 -17.89
C ALA A 8 0.96 -2.02 -16.85
N LEU A 9 -0.04 -2.72 -16.30
CA LEU A 9 -0.92 -2.17 -15.26
C LEU A 9 -0.15 -1.77 -14.00
N LEU A 10 0.84 -2.57 -13.58
CA LEU A 10 1.69 -2.27 -12.43
C LEU A 10 2.55 -1.03 -12.71
N GLY A 11 3.15 -0.96 -13.90
CA GLY A 11 3.91 0.21 -14.34
C GLY A 11 3.05 1.47 -14.33
N SER A 12 1.85 1.42 -14.90
CA SER A 12 0.89 2.53 -14.87
C SER A 12 0.53 2.96 -13.45
N ARG A 13 0.30 2.01 -12.53
CA ARG A 13 -0.02 2.32 -11.13
C ARG A 13 1.13 3.05 -10.43
N ILE A 14 2.34 2.54 -10.55
CA ILE A 14 3.53 3.13 -9.94
C ILE A 14 3.78 4.54 -10.50
N CYS A 15 3.72 4.70 -11.83
CA CYS A 15 3.89 6.00 -12.46
C CYS A 15 2.83 7.01 -12.01
N HIS A 16 1.55 6.60 -11.96
CA HIS A 16 0.45 7.44 -11.53
C HIS A 16 0.66 7.95 -10.09
N ASP A 17 1.02 7.08 -9.15
CA ASP A 17 1.11 7.47 -7.74
C ASP A 17 2.36 8.32 -7.44
N LEU A 18 3.37 8.27 -8.31
CA LEU A 18 4.62 9.03 -8.19
C LEU A 18 4.62 10.34 -8.98
N ILE A 19 3.75 10.52 -9.98
CA ILE A 19 3.82 11.71 -10.83
C ILE A 19 3.49 12.99 -10.08
N SER A 20 2.52 12.94 -9.16
CA SER A 20 2.13 14.10 -8.35
C SER A 20 3.25 14.60 -7.43
N PRO A 21 3.86 13.77 -6.55
CA PRO A 21 4.92 14.25 -5.69
C PRO A 21 6.18 14.66 -6.47
N ILE A 22 6.50 13.99 -7.59
CA ILE A 22 7.63 14.39 -8.45
C ILE A 22 7.36 15.76 -9.11
N GLY A 23 6.16 15.98 -9.62
CA GLY A 23 5.78 17.27 -10.20
C GLY A 23 5.82 18.41 -9.19
N ALA A 24 5.37 18.16 -7.94
CA ALA A 24 5.43 19.14 -6.86
C ALA A 24 6.87 19.57 -6.50
N ILE A 25 7.83 18.63 -6.54
CA ILE A 25 9.26 18.95 -6.37
C ILE A 25 9.75 19.89 -7.49
N GLY A 26 9.41 19.58 -8.74
CA GLY A 26 9.78 20.41 -9.90
C GLY A 26 9.24 21.83 -9.78
N ASN A 27 7.94 21.96 -9.50
CA ASN A 27 7.28 23.25 -9.32
C ASN A 27 7.89 24.05 -8.16
N GLY A 28 8.21 23.40 -7.05
CA GLY A 28 8.87 24.05 -5.92
C GLY A 28 10.24 24.61 -6.28
N LEU A 29 11.05 23.86 -7.04
CA LEU A 29 12.36 24.30 -7.51
C LEU A 29 12.27 25.50 -8.46
N GLU A 30 11.29 25.49 -9.38
CA GLU A 30 11.04 26.62 -10.29
C GLU A 30 10.69 27.89 -9.50
N LEU A 31 9.83 27.78 -8.48
CA LEU A 31 9.46 28.90 -7.63
C LEU A 31 10.66 29.47 -6.85
N MET A 32 11.53 28.62 -6.31
CA MET A 32 12.77 29.05 -5.63
C MET A 32 13.72 29.82 -6.57
N GLN A 33 13.80 29.38 -7.83
CA GLN A 33 14.61 30.07 -8.84
C GLN A 33 14.04 31.46 -9.17
N MET A 34 12.71 31.60 -9.21
CA MET A 34 12.03 32.87 -9.46
C MET A 34 12.12 33.84 -8.28
N SER A 35 12.04 33.33 -7.05
CA SER A 35 12.08 34.14 -5.82
C SER A 35 13.48 34.55 -5.40
N ASN A 36 14.51 33.84 -5.90
CA ASN A 36 15.92 34.01 -5.51
C ASN A 36 16.14 33.85 -3.99
N THR A 37 15.29 33.06 -3.33
CA THR A 37 15.31 32.75 -1.90
C THR A 37 15.41 31.24 -1.69
N VAL A 38 16.34 30.82 -0.82
CA VAL A 38 16.63 29.38 -0.59
C VAL A 38 15.81 28.79 0.55
N ASP A 39 15.40 29.59 1.53
CA ASP A 39 14.71 29.14 2.76
C ASP A 39 13.23 29.61 2.81
N GLY A 40 12.54 29.50 1.68
CA GLY A 40 11.12 29.85 1.54
C GLY A 40 10.15 28.69 1.83
N PRO A 41 8.83 28.94 1.87
CA PRO A 41 7.80 27.89 1.97
C PRO A 41 7.92 26.81 0.87
N GLU A 42 8.51 27.15 -0.27
CA GLU A 42 8.83 26.24 -1.37
C GLU A 42 9.78 25.11 -0.93
N ALA A 43 10.77 25.40 -0.09
CA ALA A 43 11.71 24.41 0.42
C ALA A 43 11.01 23.36 1.31
N ALA A 44 10.01 23.78 2.08
CA ALA A 44 9.18 22.87 2.88
C ALA A 44 8.32 21.97 1.97
N LEU A 45 7.70 22.54 0.92
CA LEU A 45 6.90 21.78 -0.05
C LEU A 45 7.74 20.75 -0.82
N ILE A 46 8.96 21.11 -1.23
CA ILE A 46 9.91 20.19 -1.87
C ILE A 46 10.24 19.04 -0.92
N THR A 47 10.57 19.37 0.34
CA THR A 47 10.93 18.37 1.35
C THR A 47 9.78 17.41 1.62
N GLU A 48 8.57 17.92 1.78
CA GLU A 48 7.36 17.10 1.96
C GLU A 48 7.11 16.18 0.76
N SER A 49 7.21 16.72 -0.46
CA SER A 49 6.99 15.96 -1.70
C SER A 49 8.05 14.88 -1.91
N LEU A 50 9.31 15.18 -1.59
CA LEU A 50 10.41 14.21 -1.62
C LEU A 50 10.20 13.07 -0.60
N ASN A 51 9.77 13.41 0.61
CA ASN A 51 9.45 12.42 1.64
C ASN A 51 8.30 11.52 1.19
N ASN A 52 7.25 12.10 0.60
CA ASN A 52 6.11 11.37 0.07
C ASN A 52 6.52 10.40 -1.07
N ALA A 53 7.26 10.87 -2.07
CA ALA A 53 7.77 10.03 -3.15
C ALA A 53 8.67 8.89 -2.63
N SER A 54 9.57 9.21 -1.70
CA SER A 54 10.49 8.24 -1.10
C SER A 54 9.75 7.17 -0.30
N ALA A 55 8.71 7.56 0.46
CA ALA A 55 7.87 6.63 1.21
C ALA A 55 7.13 5.67 0.27
N ARG A 56 6.52 6.19 -0.81
CA ARG A 56 5.83 5.37 -1.82
C ARG A 56 6.78 4.40 -2.51
N ILE A 57 7.98 4.84 -2.91
CA ILE A 57 8.98 3.95 -3.51
C ILE A 57 9.38 2.82 -2.56
N ARG A 58 9.67 3.13 -1.28
CA ARG A 58 10.01 2.11 -0.27
C ARG A 58 8.87 1.12 -0.08
N PHE A 59 7.64 1.62 -0.01
CA PHE A 59 6.45 0.77 0.11
C PHE A 59 6.20 -0.10 -1.13
N TYR A 60 6.28 0.43 -2.35
CA TYR A 60 6.12 -0.38 -3.57
C TYR A 60 7.23 -1.42 -3.71
N ARG A 61 8.46 -1.11 -3.29
CA ARG A 61 9.54 -2.11 -3.21
C ARG A 61 9.16 -3.25 -2.26
N LEU A 62 8.50 -2.96 -1.14
CA LEU A 62 7.98 -3.98 -0.22
C LEU A 62 6.83 -4.79 -0.85
N ALA A 63 5.77 -4.13 -1.32
CA ALA A 63 4.51 -4.74 -1.73
C ALA A 63 4.57 -5.39 -3.13
N PHE A 64 5.24 -4.77 -4.09
CA PHE A 64 5.29 -5.24 -5.48
C PHE A 64 6.62 -5.92 -5.83
N GLY A 65 7.71 -5.53 -5.16
CA GLY A 65 9.04 -6.08 -5.41
C GLY A 65 9.17 -7.58 -5.17
N SER A 66 10.29 -8.14 -5.62
CA SER A 66 10.66 -9.53 -5.37
C SER A 66 10.81 -9.80 -3.87
N ALA A 67 10.36 -10.97 -3.45
CA ALA A 67 10.52 -11.46 -2.08
C ALA A 67 11.33 -12.75 -2.12
N SER A 68 12.64 -12.64 -1.89
CA SER A 68 13.53 -13.79 -1.82
C SER A 68 13.37 -14.52 -0.48
N GLU A 69 13.52 -15.84 -0.50
CA GLU A 69 13.54 -16.63 0.72
C GLU A 69 14.73 -16.25 1.63
N GLY A 70 14.54 -16.41 2.95
CA GLY A 70 15.57 -16.15 3.95
C GLY A 70 15.79 -14.68 4.32
N GLN A 71 15.22 -13.72 3.59
CA GLN A 71 15.27 -12.31 3.97
C GLN A 71 14.21 -12.00 5.05
N THR A 72 14.62 -11.23 6.07
CA THR A 72 13.75 -10.77 7.16
C THR A 72 13.83 -9.26 7.29
N LEU A 73 12.69 -8.63 7.58
CA LEU A 73 12.58 -7.21 7.88
C LEU A 73 12.38 -7.00 9.38
N SER A 74 13.08 -6.02 9.92
CA SER A 74 12.93 -5.63 11.33
C SER A 74 11.58 -4.96 11.57
N ILE A 75 11.08 -5.02 12.80
CA ILE A 75 9.86 -4.31 13.21
C ILE A 75 10.02 -2.79 12.97
N HIS A 76 11.21 -2.25 13.20
CA HIS A 76 11.51 -0.83 12.97
C HIS A 76 11.36 -0.46 11.49
N GLU A 77 11.90 -1.27 10.58
CA GLU A 77 11.77 -1.07 9.14
C GLU A 77 10.31 -1.12 8.68
N ILE A 78 9.52 -2.08 9.19
CA ILE A 78 8.09 -2.15 8.89
C ILE A 78 7.36 -0.90 9.41
N LYS A 79 7.62 -0.49 10.66
CA LYS A 79 7.05 0.75 11.23
C LYS A 79 7.42 1.99 10.42
N ASP A 80 8.67 2.08 9.94
CA ASP A 80 9.14 3.20 9.11
C ASP A 80 8.41 3.25 7.78
N ILE A 81 8.32 2.12 7.08
CA ILE A 81 7.67 2.03 5.75
C ILE A 81 6.19 2.38 5.85
N PHE A 82 5.44 1.74 6.74
CA PHE A 82 3.99 1.92 6.85
C PHE A 82 3.63 3.25 7.54
N GLY A 83 4.43 3.71 8.50
CA GLY A 83 4.19 4.97 9.20
C GLY A 83 4.39 6.20 8.32
N LYS A 84 5.29 6.14 7.32
CA LYS A 84 5.56 7.25 6.40
C LYS A 84 4.63 7.30 5.18
N LEU A 85 3.96 6.19 4.83
CA LEU A 85 3.14 6.12 3.62
C LEU A 85 2.00 7.16 3.60
N ASN A 86 1.27 7.28 4.72
CA ASN A 86 0.07 8.10 4.84
C ASN A 86 0.19 9.22 5.88
N ALA A 87 1.41 9.70 6.15
CA ALA A 87 1.67 10.70 7.19
C ALA A 87 0.73 11.92 7.07
N ASN A 88 0.47 12.37 5.83
CA ASN A 88 -0.35 13.55 5.52
C ASN A 88 -1.71 13.21 4.92
N GLU A 89 -2.12 11.95 4.96
CA GLU A 89 -3.37 11.49 4.36
C GLU A 89 -4.47 11.25 5.41
N LYS A 90 -5.71 11.07 4.91
CA LYS A 90 -6.92 10.84 5.70
C LYS A 90 -6.93 9.47 6.40
N VAL A 91 -6.11 8.54 5.94
CA VAL A 91 -5.95 7.20 6.52
C VAL A 91 -4.77 7.22 7.48
N LYS A 92 -4.98 6.80 8.72
CA LYS A 92 -3.90 6.66 9.72
C LYS A 92 -3.48 5.22 9.85
N THR A 93 -2.19 4.97 10.00
CA THR A 93 -1.63 3.62 10.05
C THR A 93 -1.06 3.31 11.43
N ARG A 94 -1.44 2.17 11.98
CA ARG A 94 -0.94 1.63 13.25
C ARG A 94 -0.25 0.29 12.99
N VAL A 95 0.89 0.08 13.63
CA VAL A 95 1.68 -1.15 13.45
C VAL A 95 1.98 -1.76 14.81
N SER A 96 1.28 -2.85 15.09
CA SER A 96 1.26 -3.59 16.35
C SER A 96 1.87 -4.98 16.13
N LEU A 97 3.14 -5.00 15.73
CA LEU A 97 3.91 -6.23 15.47
C LEU A 97 4.91 -6.49 16.60
N THR A 98 5.04 -7.75 17.00
CA THR A 98 5.88 -8.18 18.13
C THR A 98 7.15 -8.90 17.68
N THR A 99 7.21 -9.38 16.44
CA THR A 99 8.38 -10.08 15.88
C THR A 99 8.75 -9.57 14.48
N PRO A 100 10.01 -9.74 14.04
CA PRO A 100 10.41 -9.46 12.66
C PRO A 100 9.59 -10.28 11.64
N LEU A 101 9.38 -9.72 10.45
CA LEU A 101 8.62 -10.38 9.39
C LEU A 101 9.56 -10.92 8.33
N ALA A 102 9.37 -12.17 7.93
CA ALA A 102 9.96 -12.67 6.69
C ALA A 102 9.47 -11.85 5.50
N ARG A 103 10.35 -11.66 4.51
CA ARG A 103 10.14 -10.77 3.37
C ARG A 103 8.86 -11.06 2.58
N HIS A 104 8.51 -12.33 2.42
CA HIS A 104 7.30 -12.77 1.72
C HIS A 104 6.03 -12.46 2.53
N ASN A 105 6.05 -12.62 3.86
CA ASN A 105 4.93 -12.22 4.70
C ASN A 105 4.75 -10.69 4.67
N ALA A 106 5.85 -9.92 4.68
CA ALA A 106 5.78 -8.47 4.56
C ALA A 106 5.20 -8.01 3.21
N LYS A 107 5.48 -8.75 2.11
CA LYS A 107 4.84 -8.55 0.81
C LYS A 107 3.33 -8.76 0.89
N LEU A 108 2.88 -9.85 1.51
CA LEU A 108 1.45 -10.14 1.69
C LEU A 108 0.76 -9.04 2.52
N VAL A 109 1.37 -8.61 3.62
CA VAL A 109 0.85 -7.51 4.45
C VAL A 109 0.76 -6.21 3.66
N GLY A 110 1.76 -5.88 2.84
CA GLY A 110 1.71 -4.70 1.95
C GLY A 110 0.58 -4.78 0.91
N LEU A 111 0.35 -5.95 0.32
CA LEU A 111 -0.75 -6.15 -0.64
C LEU A 111 -2.12 -6.11 0.04
N MET A 112 -2.26 -6.69 1.24
CA MET A 112 -3.48 -6.58 2.05
C MET A 112 -3.75 -5.12 2.45
N TYR A 113 -2.71 -4.36 2.82
CA TYR A 113 -2.81 -2.93 3.11
C TYR A 113 -3.38 -2.15 1.93
N LEU A 114 -2.84 -2.36 0.72
CA LEU A 114 -3.36 -1.69 -0.48
C LEU A 114 -4.82 -2.04 -0.76
N CYS A 115 -5.24 -3.28 -0.51
CA CYS A 115 -6.65 -3.65 -0.66
C CYS A 115 -7.51 -2.94 0.40
N ALA A 116 -7.10 -2.97 1.66
CA ALA A 116 -7.80 -2.37 2.79
C ALA A 116 -7.94 -0.85 2.64
N GLU A 117 -6.93 -0.17 2.12
CA GLU A 117 -6.95 1.28 1.86
C GLU A 117 -8.05 1.68 0.88
N THR A 118 -8.32 0.87 -0.16
CA THR A 118 -9.42 1.16 -1.09
C THR A 118 -10.80 1.14 -0.43
N ALA A 119 -10.94 0.51 0.75
CA ALA A 119 -12.18 0.52 1.51
C ALA A 119 -12.44 1.82 2.27
N LEU A 120 -11.46 2.72 2.35
CA LEU A 120 -11.47 3.93 3.17
C LEU A 120 -11.41 5.24 2.33
N PRO A 121 -12.29 5.45 1.33
CA PRO A 121 -12.24 6.66 0.49
C PRO A 121 -12.47 7.97 1.30
N TYR A 122 -13.11 7.86 2.47
CA TYR A 122 -13.37 8.99 3.37
C TYR A 122 -12.37 9.08 4.53
N GLY A 123 -11.31 8.27 4.52
CA GLY A 123 -10.36 8.17 5.63
C GLY A 123 -10.76 7.12 6.66
N GLY A 124 -9.90 6.95 7.66
CA GLY A 124 -10.06 5.91 8.69
C GLY A 124 -8.73 5.53 9.32
N THR A 125 -8.69 4.35 9.92
CA THR A 125 -7.46 3.76 10.47
C THR A 125 -7.23 2.39 9.85
N ILE A 126 -5.98 2.10 9.48
CA ILE A 126 -5.52 0.75 9.15
C ILE A 126 -4.57 0.29 10.26
N GLU A 127 -4.84 -0.87 10.83
CA GLU A 127 -3.98 -1.48 11.84
C GLU A 127 -3.39 -2.80 11.32
N LEU A 128 -2.07 -2.94 11.47
CA LEU A 128 -1.33 -4.15 11.20
C LEU A 128 -1.10 -4.87 12.53
N THR A 129 -1.59 -6.09 12.66
CA THR A 129 -1.40 -6.92 13.85
C THR A 129 -0.77 -8.26 13.49
N GLN A 130 -0.19 -8.88 14.51
CA GLN A 130 0.35 -10.23 14.42
C GLN A 130 -0.10 -11.04 15.64
N ASP A 131 -0.64 -12.23 15.38
CA ASP A 131 -0.88 -13.25 16.38
C ASP A 131 -0.25 -14.56 15.93
N ALA A 132 0.82 -14.99 16.61
CA ALA A 132 1.65 -16.13 16.22
C ALA A 132 2.07 -16.08 14.73
N SER A 133 1.55 -17.01 13.91
CA SER A 133 1.77 -17.10 12.46
C SER A 133 0.66 -16.47 11.61
N CYS A 134 -0.28 -15.76 12.24
CA CYS A 134 -1.32 -15.00 11.57
C CYS A 134 -0.93 -13.53 11.50
N TRP A 135 -0.97 -12.96 10.29
CA TRP A 135 -0.78 -11.51 10.07
C TRP A 135 -2.07 -10.91 9.56
N SER A 136 -2.51 -9.83 10.19
CA SER A 136 -3.79 -9.20 9.87
C SER A 136 -3.62 -7.73 9.54
N VAL A 137 -4.46 -7.26 8.62
CA VAL A 137 -4.66 -5.86 8.27
C VAL A 137 -6.13 -5.54 8.46
N THR A 138 -6.40 -4.66 9.42
CA THR A 138 -7.76 -4.24 9.78
C THR A 138 -7.97 -2.78 9.40
N ALA A 139 -8.94 -2.51 8.53
CA ALA A 139 -9.39 -1.16 8.18
C ALA A 139 -10.68 -0.82 8.94
N THR A 140 -10.68 0.33 9.61
CA THR A 140 -11.82 0.86 10.36
C THR A 140 -12.13 2.27 9.89
N GLY A 141 -13.39 2.55 9.58
CA GLY A 141 -13.84 3.87 9.13
C GLY A 141 -15.32 4.10 9.40
N ALA A 142 -15.75 5.37 9.35
CA ALA A 142 -17.15 5.74 9.55
C ALA A 142 -18.07 5.15 8.46
N ARG A 143 -17.52 4.94 7.26
CA ARG A 143 -18.20 4.29 6.13
C ARG A 143 -17.19 3.55 5.28
N LEU A 144 -17.34 2.22 5.21
CA LEU A 144 -16.54 1.40 4.31
C LEU A 144 -17.17 1.36 2.91
N THR A 145 -16.31 1.28 1.88
CA THR A 145 -16.74 1.10 0.49
C THR A 145 -16.10 -0.14 -0.11
N THR A 146 -16.89 -1.16 -0.44
CA THR A 146 -16.38 -2.39 -1.03
C THR A 146 -16.88 -2.52 -2.48
N ASN A 147 -15.97 -2.45 -3.44
CA ASN A 147 -16.29 -2.81 -4.82
C ASN A 147 -16.46 -4.33 -4.91
N GLN A 148 -17.70 -4.81 -4.96
CA GLN A 148 -18.03 -6.24 -4.89
C GLN A 148 -17.16 -7.11 -5.82
N ARG A 149 -16.91 -6.67 -7.06
CA ARG A 149 -16.12 -7.45 -8.03
C ARG A 149 -14.66 -7.61 -7.58
N ALA A 150 -14.03 -6.51 -7.14
CA ALA A 150 -12.64 -6.54 -6.70
C ALA A 150 -12.47 -7.38 -5.41
N TRP A 151 -13.39 -7.24 -4.46
CA TRP A 151 -13.33 -7.99 -3.20
C TRP A 151 -13.65 -9.49 -3.37
N ASN A 152 -14.56 -9.83 -4.28
CA ASN A 152 -14.79 -11.22 -4.67
C ASN A 152 -13.55 -11.88 -5.28
N ALA A 153 -12.71 -11.12 -5.99
CA ALA A 153 -11.47 -11.64 -6.55
C ALA A 153 -10.50 -12.17 -5.47
N LEU A 154 -10.55 -11.59 -4.26
CA LEU A 154 -9.78 -12.10 -3.12
C LEU A 154 -10.27 -13.47 -2.63
N ARG A 155 -11.53 -13.80 -2.91
CA ARG A 155 -12.15 -15.10 -2.59
C ARG A 155 -11.93 -16.14 -3.69
N GLY A 156 -11.24 -15.79 -4.77
CA GLY A 156 -10.91 -16.69 -5.87
C GLY A 156 -11.69 -16.44 -7.16
N ASP A 157 -12.62 -15.47 -7.18
CA ASP A 157 -13.33 -15.10 -8.41
C ASP A 157 -12.39 -14.40 -9.41
N THR A 158 -12.76 -14.44 -10.69
CA THR A 158 -12.04 -13.68 -11.72
C THR A 158 -12.45 -12.21 -11.69
N LEU A 159 -11.47 -11.30 -11.74
CA LEU A 159 -11.71 -9.87 -11.96
C LEU A 159 -11.50 -9.53 -13.44
N PRO A 160 -12.55 -9.34 -14.26
CA PRO A 160 -12.40 -8.88 -15.63
C PRO A 160 -12.03 -7.38 -15.66
N ASP A 161 -11.37 -6.96 -16.74
CA ASP A 161 -11.05 -5.55 -17.04
C ASP A 161 -10.33 -4.81 -15.90
N VAL A 162 -9.31 -5.48 -15.33
CA VAL A 162 -8.52 -4.97 -14.20
C VAL A 162 -7.87 -3.64 -14.56
N THR A 163 -8.09 -2.64 -13.70
CA THR A 163 -7.45 -1.32 -13.82
C THR A 163 -6.16 -1.24 -12.99
N PRO A 164 -5.24 -0.29 -13.25
CA PRO A 164 -4.06 -0.08 -12.42
C PRO A 164 -4.39 0.16 -10.93
N ALA A 165 -5.52 0.81 -10.65
CA ALA A 165 -5.99 1.08 -9.28
C ALA A 165 -6.49 -0.18 -8.54
N GLN A 166 -6.76 -1.27 -9.26
CA GLN A 166 -7.27 -2.54 -8.72
C GLN A 166 -6.25 -3.67 -8.76
N ILE A 167 -5.03 -3.42 -9.26
CA ILE A 167 -4.05 -4.49 -9.49
C ILE A 167 -3.72 -5.30 -8.24
N GLN A 168 -3.72 -4.67 -7.06
CA GLN A 168 -3.52 -5.33 -5.78
C GLN A 168 -4.51 -6.48 -5.51
N PHE A 169 -5.74 -6.39 -6.04
CA PHE A 169 -6.76 -7.43 -5.91
C PHE A 169 -6.47 -8.68 -6.75
N VAL A 170 -5.57 -8.56 -7.74
CA VAL A 170 -5.07 -9.70 -8.53
C VAL A 170 -3.77 -10.24 -7.94
N LEU A 171 -2.86 -9.34 -7.55
CA LEU A 171 -1.55 -9.70 -7.02
C LEU A 171 -1.61 -10.37 -5.64
N LEU A 172 -2.57 -9.99 -4.79
CA LEU A 172 -2.71 -10.58 -3.46
C LEU A 172 -3.03 -12.09 -3.53
N PRO A 173 -4.08 -12.55 -4.22
CA PRO A 173 -4.35 -13.99 -4.36
C PRO A 173 -3.20 -14.77 -5.02
N GLU A 174 -2.51 -14.16 -5.99
CA GLU A 174 -1.34 -14.78 -6.63
C GLU A 174 -0.19 -14.98 -5.65
N ALA A 175 0.16 -13.95 -4.88
CA ALA A 175 1.21 -14.03 -3.86
C ALA A 175 0.84 -15.02 -2.74
N VAL A 176 -0.43 -15.06 -2.33
CA VAL A 176 -0.93 -16.02 -1.32
C VAL A 176 -0.72 -17.46 -1.80
N ARG A 177 -1.05 -17.75 -3.07
CA ARG A 177 -0.78 -19.07 -3.67
C ARG A 177 0.71 -19.35 -3.78
N GLN A 178 1.50 -18.38 -4.26
CA GLN A 178 2.94 -18.51 -4.42
C GLN A 178 3.64 -18.87 -3.11
N PHE A 179 3.22 -18.28 -1.99
CA PHE A 179 3.83 -18.49 -0.67
C PHE A 179 3.14 -19.57 0.17
N ASN A 180 2.23 -20.37 -0.42
CA ASN A 180 1.49 -21.43 0.26
C ASN A 180 0.80 -20.95 1.55
N ARG A 181 0.10 -19.80 1.47
CA ARG A 181 -0.67 -19.20 2.56
C ARG A 181 -2.17 -19.35 2.32
N LYS A 182 -2.95 -19.08 3.36
CA LYS A 182 -4.42 -18.95 3.27
C LYS A 182 -4.83 -17.53 3.59
N LEU A 183 -5.65 -16.93 2.73
CA LEU A 183 -6.25 -15.61 2.93
C LEU A 183 -7.65 -15.74 3.53
N SER A 184 -7.93 -15.00 4.60
CA SER A 184 -9.28 -14.79 5.13
C SER A 184 -9.70 -13.33 4.92
N LEU A 185 -11.00 -13.14 4.68
CA LEU A 185 -11.62 -11.82 4.48
C LEU A 185 -12.93 -11.76 5.26
N GLU A 186 -12.97 -10.85 6.22
CA GLU A 186 -14.13 -10.53 7.05
C GLU A 186 -14.52 -9.07 6.81
N ILE A 187 -15.81 -8.82 6.54
CA ILE A 187 -16.33 -7.49 6.26
C ILE A 187 -17.57 -7.29 7.13
N SER A 188 -17.61 -6.17 7.85
CA SER A 188 -18.75 -5.66 8.61
C SER A 188 -19.04 -4.21 8.19
N ASP A 189 -20.02 -3.56 8.82
CA ASP A 189 -20.45 -2.20 8.44
C ASP A 189 -19.34 -1.14 8.58
N SER A 190 -18.47 -1.27 9.60
CA SER A 190 -17.42 -0.29 9.92
C SER A 190 -16.01 -0.85 9.99
N VAL A 191 -15.88 -2.18 9.97
CA VAL A 191 -14.58 -2.88 10.06
C VAL A 191 -14.43 -3.88 8.92
N LEU A 192 -13.26 -3.86 8.29
CA LEU A 192 -12.83 -4.84 7.31
C LEU A 192 -11.50 -5.44 7.77
N GLN A 193 -11.38 -6.75 7.73
CA GLN A 193 -10.16 -7.44 8.11
C GLN A 193 -9.73 -8.44 7.04
N LEU A 194 -8.48 -8.32 6.63
CA LEU A 194 -7.76 -9.30 5.81
C LEU A 194 -6.73 -9.98 6.70
N SER A 195 -6.67 -11.32 6.69
CA SER A 195 -5.65 -12.04 7.45
C SER A 195 -5.01 -13.15 6.62
N VAL A 196 -3.72 -13.42 6.84
CA VAL A 196 -3.01 -14.53 6.21
C VAL A 196 -2.38 -15.45 7.25
N THR A 197 -2.50 -16.76 7.01
CA THR A 197 -1.93 -17.85 7.83
C THR A 197 -1.11 -18.80 6.98
#